data_AF-Q7NPE2-F1
#
_entry.id   AF-Q7NPE2-F1
#
_cell.length_a   1.000
_cell.length_b   1.000
_cell.length_c   1.000
_cell.angle_alpha   90.00
_cell.angle_beta   90.00
_cell.angle_gamma   90.00
#
_symmetry.space_group_name_H-M   'P 1'
#
loop_
_entity.id
_entity.type
_entity.pdbx_description
1 polymer ?
#
loop_
_entity_poly.entity_id
_entity_poly.type
_entity_poly.pdbx_seq_one_letter_code
_entity_poly.pdbx_strand_id
1 'polypeptide(L)' 'MVNWHWAVEAGGAYEQVVKLAVSLGNDTDTTACLAGGIAGLQQGIEAIPERWQARLRGGALYRPLLERLLAG' A
#
# COMPACT_ATOMS: atom_id res chain seq x y z
N MET A 1 -13.50 12.57 -5.82
CA MET A 1 -12.50 13.12 -4.86
C MET A 1 -11.82 11.92 -4.21
N VAL A 2 -10.50 11.81 -4.30
CA VAL A 2 -9.74 10.68 -3.74
C VAL A 2 -9.39 11.01 -2.28
N ASN A 3 -9.84 10.21 -1.32
CA ASN A 3 -9.79 10.52 0.12
C ASN A 3 -8.70 9.72 0.87
N TRP A 4 -7.57 9.44 0.22
CA TRP A 4 -6.50 8.57 0.75
C TRP A 4 -5.88 9.09 2.06
N HIS A 5 -5.79 10.41 2.23
CA HIS A 5 -5.16 11.02 3.42
C HIS A 5 -5.91 10.70 4.72
N TRP A 6 -7.25 10.65 4.67
CA TRP A 6 -8.08 10.27 5.83
C TRP A 6 -7.76 8.85 6.30
N ALA A 7 -7.49 7.94 5.37
CA ALA A 7 -7.19 6.56 5.71
C ALA A 7 -5.83 6.42 6.41
N VAL A 8 -4.84 7.23 6.01
CA VAL A 8 -3.51 7.27 6.62
C VAL A 8 -3.55 7.95 7.99
N GLU A 9 -4.28 9.06 8.12
CA GLU A 9 -4.40 9.79 9.39
C GLU A 9 -5.18 9.02 10.46
N ALA A 10 -6.22 8.28 10.06
CA ALA A 10 -7.05 7.51 10.98
C ALA A 10 -6.54 6.08 11.23
N GLY A 11 -5.71 5.53 10.34
CA GLY A 11 -5.18 4.17 10.45
C GLY A 11 -3.84 4.13 11.17
N GLY A 12 -3.71 3.27 12.21
CA GLY A 12 -2.44 3.11 12.94
C GLY A 12 -1.49 2.12 12.27
N ALA A 13 -2.01 0.95 11.88
CA ALA A 13 -1.23 -0.10 11.21
C ALA A 13 -1.50 -0.13 9.69
N TYR A 14 -0.50 -0.51 8.88
CA TYR A 14 -0.60 -0.64 7.42
C TYR A 14 -1.90 -1.32 6.97
N GLU A 15 -2.21 -2.48 7.57
CA GLU A 15 -3.41 -3.24 7.22
C GLU A 15 -4.71 -2.45 7.48
N GLN A 16 -4.76 -1.67 8.56
CA GLN A 16 -5.92 -0.82 8.89
C GLN A 16 -6.06 0.33 7.89
N VAL A 17 -4.95 0.99 7.54
CA VAL A 17 -4.92 2.07 6.55
C VAL A 17 -5.48 1.59 5.21
N VAL A 18 -5.00 0.45 4.70
CA VAL A 18 -5.46 -0.10 3.41
C VAL A 18 -6.93 -0.51 3.48
N LYS A 19 -7.37 -1.18 4.55
CA LYS A 19 -8.78 -1.56 4.73
C LYS A 19 -9.70 -0.34 4.79
N LEU A 20 -9.29 0.70 5.51
CA LEU A 20 -10.04 1.95 5.61
C LEU A 20 -10.13 2.63 4.24
N ALA A 21 -9.01 2.73 3.52
CA ALA A 21 -8.96 3.29 2.17
C ALA A 21 -9.92 2.59 1.19
N VAL A 22 -10.02 1.26 1.25
CA VAL A 22 -10.97 0.48 0.44
C VAL A 22 -12.41 0.73 0.89
N SER A 23 -12.67 0.83 2.19
CA SER A 23 -14.02 1.00 2.73
C SER A 23 -14.67 2.35 2.37
N LEU A 24 -13.88 3.36 2.01
CA LEU A 24 -14.37 4.69 1.60
C LEU A 24 -15.14 4.66 0.26
N GLY A 25 -15.01 3.60 -0.54
CA GLY A 25 -15.79 3.41 -1.76
C GLY A 25 -15.37 4.29 -2.94
N ASN A 26 -16.19 4.27 -3.98
CA ASN A 26 -16.01 4.98 -5.26
C ASN A 26 -14.73 4.58 -6.03
N ASP A 27 -13.60 5.23 -5.75
CA ASP A 27 -12.31 5.03 -6.43
C ASP A 27 -11.35 4.31 -5.48
N THR A 28 -11.69 3.07 -5.14
CA THR A 28 -11.06 2.33 -4.05
C THR A 28 -9.66 1.86 -4.39
N ASP A 29 -9.38 1.53 -5.66
CA ASP A 29 -8.07 1.06 -6.11
C ASP A 29 -7.05 2.20 -6.08
N THR A 30 -7.38 3.38 -6.62
CA THR A 30 -6.49 4.56 -6.54
C THR A 30 -6.29 4.98 -5.09
N THR A 31 -7.37 5.05 -4.30
CA THR A 31 -7.30 5.45 -2.88
C THR A 31 -6.44 4.48 -2.07
N ALA A 32 -6.64 3.16 -2.24
CA ALA A 32 -5.85 2.15 -1.52
C ALA A 32 -4.39 2.10 -2.00
N CYS A 33 -4.13 2.33 -3.29
CA CYS A 33 -2.77 2.39 -3.82
C CYS A 33 -1.97 3.54 -3.20
N LEU A 34 -2.55 4.75 -3.16
CA LEU A 34 -1.89 5.92 -2.56
C LEU A 34 -1.73 5.77 -1.04
N ALA A 35 -2.79 5.39 -0.32
CA ALA A 35 -2.74 5.21 1.13
C ALA A 35 -1.77 4.09 1.54
N GLY A 36 -1.79 2.96 0.83
CA GLY A 36 -0.89 1.84 1.05
C GLY A 36 0.57 2.18 0.73
N GLY A 37 0.82 2.94 -0.34
CA GLY A 37 2.17 3.41 -0.67
C GLY A 37 2.77 4.28 0.45
N ILE A 38 1.99 5.25 0.95
CA ILE A 38 2.43 6.15 2.03
C ILE A 38 2.63 5.39 3.35
N ALA A 39 1.68 4.54 3.73
CA ALA A 39 1.81 3.73 4.95
C ALA A 39 3.00 2.76 4.86
N GLY A 40 3.28 2.19 3.70
CA GLY A 40 4.45 1.34 3.47
C GLY A 40 5.78 2.09 3.62
N LEU A 41 5.84 3.35 3.17
CA LEU A 41 7.02 4.21 3.38
C LEU A 41 7.22 4.56 4.87
N GLN A 42 6.14 4.73 5.63
CA GLN A 42 6.21 5.09 7.06
C GLN A 42 6.54 3.89 7.96
N GLN A 43 6.02 2.70 7.64
CA GLN A 43 6.02 1.55 8.54
C GLN A 43 6.92 0.40 8.07
N GLY A 44 7.53 0.52 6.90
CA GLY A 44 8.39 -0.52 6.33
C GLY A 44 7.63 -1.65 5.62
N ILE A 45 8.37 -2.48 4.90
CA ILE A 45 7.82 -3.61 4.12
C ILE A 45 7.31 -4.72 5.03
N GLU A 46 7.91 -4.87 6.22
CA GLU A 46 7.57 -5.83 7.26
C GLU A 46 6.18 -5.57 7.87
N ALA A 47 5.67 -4.33 7.78
CA ALA A 47 4.32 -4.00 8.22
C ALA A 47 3.23 -4.52 7.26
N ILE A 48 3.59 -4.85 6.01
CA ILE A 48 2.64 -5.41 5.04
C ILE A 48 2.38 -6.88 5.41
N PRO A 49 1.11 -7.28 5.63
CA PRO A 49 0.82 -8.66 5.97
C PRO A 49 1.39 -9.67 4.97
N GLU A 50 2.14 -10.66 5.46
CA GLU A 50 2.79 -11.68 4.62
C GLU A 50 1.80 -12.38 3.67
N ARG A 51 0.59 -12.67 4.18
CA ARG A 51 -0.50 -13.25 3.39
C ARG A 51 -0.96 -12.39 2.20
N TRP A 52 -0.77 -11.08 2.26
CA TRP A 52 -1.04 -10.17 1.15
C TRP A 52 0.13 -10.14 0.17
N GLN A 53 1.36 -10.08 0.68
CA GLN A 53 2.57 -10.15 -0.15
C GLN A 53 2.64 -11.43 -0.98
N ALA A 54 2.35 -12.58 -0.35
CA ALA A 54 2.35 -13.89 -1.00
C ALA A 54 1.31 -14.02 -2.12
N ARG A 55 0.24 -13.21 -2.10
CA ARG A 55 -0.84 -13.21 -3.09
C ARG A 55 -0.71 -12.08 -4.11
N LEU A 56 0.25 -11.17 -3.94
CA LEU A 56 0.45 -10.04 -4.84
C LEU A 56 0.94 -10.55 -6.21
N ARG A 57 0.19 -10.20 -7.25
CA ARG A 57 0.55 -10.51 -8.64
C ARG A 57 1.52 -9.47 -9.18
N GLY A 58 2.21 -9.80 -10.28
CA GLY A 58 3.13 -8.86 -10.94
C GLY A 58 4.54 -8.81 -10.33
N GLY A 59 4.90 -9.75 -9.46
CA GLY A 59 6.25 -9.87 -8.90
C GLY A 59 7.37 -9.85 -9.94
N ALA A 60 7.18 -10.55 -11.05
CA ALA A 60 8.15 -10.56 -12.15
C ALA A 60 8.30 -9.20 -12.85
N LEU A 61 7.32 -8.30 -12.74
CA LEU A 61 7.34 -6.97 -13.34
C LEU A 61 8.03 -5.95 -12.43
N TYR A 62 7.63 -5.89 -11.16
CA TYR A 62 8.11 -4.82 -10.27
C TYR A 62 9.44 -5.13 -9.58
N ARG A 63 9.79 -6.41 -9.34
CA ARG A 63 11.03 -6.76 -8.62
C ARG A 63 12.30 -6.27 -9.34
N PRO A 64 12.47 -6.45 -10.66
CA PRO A 64 13.64 -5.93 -11.36
C PRO A 64 13.72 -4.40 -11.33
N LEU A 65 12.57 -3.71 -11.32
CA LEU A 65 12.51 -2.25 -11.20
C LEU A 65 12.94 -1.80 -9.81
N LEU A 66 12.46 -2.50 -8.77
CA LEU A 66 12.82 -2.22 -7.39
C LEU A 66 14.32 -2.44 -7.15
N GLU A 67 14.87 -3.56 -7.62
CA GLU A 67 16.30 -3.86 -7.53
C GLU A 67 17.15 -2.76 -8.19
N ARG A 68 16.75 -2.29 -9.38
CA ARG A 68 17.44 -1.19 -10.07
C ARG A 68 17.35 0.13 -9.31
N LEU A 69 16.23 0.42 -8.65
CA LEU A 69 16.06 1.63 -7.84
C LEU A 69 16.89 1.59 -6.56
N LEU A 70 17.07 0.41 -5.96
CA LEU A 70 17.85 0.21 -4.75
C LEU A 70 19.36 0.06 -4.99
N ALA A 71 19.77 -0.30 -6.21
CA ALA A 71 21.16 -0.43 -6.60
C ALA A 71 21.84 0.91 -6.97
N GLY A 72 21.12 2.03 -6.82
CA GLY A 72 21.62 3.39 -7.03
C GLY A 72 22.55 3.87 -5.93
#